data_AF-A0A840C6I5-F1
#
_entry.id   AF-A0A840C6I5-F1
#
_cell.length_a   1.000
_cell.length_b   1.000
_cell.length_c   1.000
_cell.angle_alpha   90.00
_cell.angle_beta   90.00
_cell.angle_gamma   90.00
#
_symmetry.space_group_name_H-M   'P 1'
#
loop_
_entity.id
_entity.type
_entity.pdbx_description
1 polymer ?
#
loop_
_entity_poly.entity_id
_entity_poly.type
_entity_poly.pdbx_seq_one_letter_code
_entity_poly.pdbx_strand_id
1 'polypeptide(L)'
;MAGYTEILVYGTWAAAPVIAYQALTHGLARKGRDFLVIFALYSTAVIVTWAALRADLARTGFGANTPLGVLLPWIGTGVLSAALFALGRRNGEDGA
;
A
#
# COMPACT_ATOMS: atom_id res chain seq x y z
N MET A 1 16.63 -7.78 17.72
CA MET A 1 16.61 -7.41 16.29
C MET A 1 15.31 -6.70 15.92
N ALA A 2 14.81 -5.75 16.74
CA ALA A 2 13.53 -5.09 16.49
C ALA A 2 13.56 -4.03 15.36
N GLY A 3 14.75 -3.48 15.05
CA GLY A 3 14.85 -2.32 14.14
C GLY A 3 14.56 -2.60 12.65
N TYR A 4 14.84 -3.79 12.13
CA TYR A 4 14.62 -4.07 10.69
C TYR A 4 13.13 -4.18 10.35
N THR A 5 12.34 -4.80 11.22
CA THR A 5 10.89 -4.93 11.02
C THR A 5 10.19 -3.57 11.11
N GLU A 6 10.64 -2.69 12.01
CA GLU A 6 10.16 -1.30 12.09
C GLU A 6 10.44 -0.50 10.81
N ILE A 7 11.63 -0.64 10.23
CA ILE A 7 11.98 -0.01 8.96
C ILE A 7 11.03 -0.46 7.84
N LEU A 8 10.70 -1.76 7.78
CA LEU A 8 9.75 -2.28 6.79
C LEU A 8 8.35 -1.67 6.97
N VAL A 9 7.85 -1.61 8.21
CA VAL A 9 6.55 -0.99 8.52
C VAL A 9 6.51 0.46 8.04
N TYR A 10 7.47 1.28 8.47
CA TYR A 10 7.50 2.69 8.07
C TYR A 10 7.72 2.87 6.56
N GLY A 11 8.51 2.00 5.93
CA GLY A 11 8.67 1.98 4.48
C GLY A 11 7.35 1.75 3.75
N THR A 12 6.54 0.78 4.20
CA THR A 12 5.22 0.53 3.60
C THR A 12 4.25 1.71 3.81
N TRP A 13 4.30 2.37 4.98
CA TRP A 13 3.49 3.56 5.24
C TRP A 13 3.89 4.75 4.37
N ALA A 14 5.19 4.98 4.20
CA ALA A 14 5.72 6.04 3.35
C ALA A 14 5.39 5.81 1.86
N ALA A 15 5.26 4.56 1.42
CA ALA A 15 4.88 4.23 0.06
C ALA A 15 3.39 4.52 -0.24
N ALA A 16 2.50 4.51 0.75
CA ALA A 16 1.06 4.60 0.54
C ALA A 16 0.60 5.87 -0.22
N PRO A 17 1.06 7.09 0.11
CA PRO A 17 0.74 8.29 -0.67
C PRO A 17 1.21 8.21 -2.13
N VAL A 18 2.36 7.57 -2.37
CA VAL A 18 2.91 7.38 -3.72
C VAL A 18 2.00 6.45 -4.53
N ILE A 19 1.52 5.36 -3.93
CA ILE A 19 0.57 4.43 -4.57
C ILE A 19 -0.75 5.12 -4.90
N ALA A 20 -1.28 5.93 -3.99
CA ALA A 20 -2.49 6.73 -4.21
C ALA A 20 -2.32 7.71 -5.38
N TYR A 21 -1.18 8.40 -5.45
CA TYR A 21 -0.85 9.28 -6.58
C TYR A 21 -0.73 8.51 -7.91
N GLN A 22 -0.10 7.34 -7.89
CA GLN A 22 -0.01 6.47 -9.07
C GLN A 22 -1.41 6.03 -9.54
N ALA A 23 -2.33 5.77 -8.63
CA ALA A 23 -3.70 5.41 -8.97
C ALA A 23 -4.41 6.53 -9.76
N LEU A 24 -4.29 7.78 -9.30
CA LEU A 24 -4.88 8.93 -9.98
C LEU A 24 -4.31 9.11 -11.40
N THR A 25 -2.98 9.12 -11.53
CA THR A 25 -2.29 9.34 -12.80
C THR A 25 -2.57 8.22 -13.81
N HIS A 26 -2.61 6.97 -13.37
CA HIS A 26 -2.98 5.84 -14.22
C HIS A 26 -4.46 5.84 -14.58
N GLY A 27 -5.33 6.32 -13.70
CA GLY A 27 -6.75 6.55 -13.97
C GLY A 27 -6.93 7.53 -15.14
N LEU A 28 -6.26 8.68 -15.08
CA LEU A 28 -6.25 9.69 -16.17
C LEU A 28 -5.74 9.10 -17.49
N ALA A 29 -4.69 8.29 -17.44
CA ALA A 29 -4.11 7.65 -18.63
C ALA A 29 -4.87 6.40 -19.11
N ARG A 30 -5.94 5.98 -18.42
CA ARG A 30 -6.68 4.71 -18.65
C ARG A 30 -5.80 3.45 -18.64
N LYS A 31 -4.69 3.48 -17.89
CA LYS A 31 -3.71 2.38 -17.79
C LYS A 31 -3.95 1.51 -16.55
N GLY A 32 -5.15 0.92 -16.47
CA GLY A 32 -5.55 0.12 -15.30
C GLY A 32 -4.63 -1.07 -15.02
N ARG A 33 -4.18 -1.78 -16.07
CA ARG A 33 -3.30 -2.95 -15.91
C ARG A 33 -1.95 -2.58 -15.28
N ASP A 34 -1.35 -1.48 -15.71
CA ASP A 34 -0.04 -1.06 -15.23
C ASP A 34 -0.12 -0.64 -13.75
N PHE A 35 -1.21 0.05 -13.37
CA PHE A 35 -1.48 0.35 -11.96
C PHE A 35 -1.66 -0.91 -11.10
N LEU A 36 -2.39 -1.91 -11.60
CA LEU A 36 -2.58 -3.17 -10.86
C LEU A 36 -1.25 -3.88 -10.57
N VAL A 37 -0.28 -3.82 -11.49
CA VAL A 37 1.06 -4.37 -11.24
C VAL A 37 1.76 -3.63 -10.11
N ILE A 38 1.73 -2.29 -10.12
CA ILE A 38 2.33 -1.46 -9.07
C ILE A 38 1.66 -1.74 -7.71
N PHE A 39 0.33 -1.78 -7.69
CA PHE A 39 -0.44 -2.06 -6.49
C PHE A 39 -0.20 -3.49 -5.96
N ALA A 40 -0.01 -4.46 -6.85
CA ALA A 40 0.35 -5.83 -6.49
C ALA A 40 1.72 -5.88 -5.83
N LEU A 41 2.74 -5.21 -6.40
CA LEU A 41 4.08 -5.13 -5.80
C LEU A 41 4.05 -4.50 -4.41
N TYR A 42 3.30 -3.40 -4.25
CA TYR A 42 3.07 -2.79 -2.93
C TYR A 42 2.40 -3.77 -1.96
N SER A 43 1.36 -4.47 -2.41
CA SER A 43 0.65 -5.46 -1.58
C SER A 43 1.55 -6.63 -1.17
N THR A 44 2.44 -7.09 -2.06
CA THR A 44 3.46 -8.09 -1.71
C THR A 44 4.39 -7.59 -0.62
N ALA A 45 4.87 -6.34 -0.70
CA ALA A 45 5.72 -5.75 0.34
C ALA A 45 5.00 -5.67 1.70
N VAL A 46 3.71 -5.30 1.70
CA VAL A 46 2.86 -5.30 2.90
C VAL A 46 2.72 -6.69 3.49
N ILE A 47 2.47 -7.71 2.67
CA ILE A 47 2.32 -9.12 3.11
C ILE A 47 3.63 -9.62 3.73
N VAL A 48 4.78 -9.35 3.10
CA VAL A 48 6.10 -9.71 3.64
C VAL A 48 6.35 -9.02 4.97
N THR A 49 6.03 -7.73 5.07
CA THR A 49 6.17 -6.95 6.32
C THR A 49 5.28 -7.51 7.43
N TRP A 50 4.03 -7.87 7.11
CA TRP A 50 3.11 -8.50 8.05
C TRP A 50 3.61 -9.87 8.53
N ALA A 51 4.15 -10.69 7.62
CA ALA A 51 4.72 -11.99 7.97
C ALA A 51 5.95 -11.83 8.88
N ALA A 52 6.81 -10.85 8.58
CA ALA A 52 7.96 -10.52 9.41
C ALA A 52 7.54 -10.05 10.82
N LEU A 53 6.51 -9.20 10.94
CA LEU A 53 5.95 -8.80 12.23
C LEU A 53 5.41 -9.98 13.03
N ARG A 54 4.68 -10.90 12.39
CA ARG A 54 4.18 -12.10 13.08
C ARG A 54 5.32 -12.99 13.58
N ALA A 55 6.35 -13.18 12.77
CA ALA A 55 7.53 -13.96 13.15
C ALA A 55 8.30 -13.31 14.31
N ASP A 56 8.49 -11.99 14.28
CA ASP A 56 9.21 -11.30 15.37
C ASP A 56 8.39 -11.31 16.67
N LEU A 57 7.07 -11.07 16.61
CA LEU A 57 6.19 -11.17 17.79
C LEU A 57 6.17 -12.57 18.39
N ALA A 58 6.15 -13.63 17.56
CA ALA A 58 6.24 -15.00 18.04
C ALA A 58 7.58 -15.29 18.76
N ARG A 59 8.64 -14.57 18.38
CA ARG A 59 10.00 -14.74 18.94
C ARG A 59 10.22 -13.91 20.20
N THR A 60 9.68 -12.69 20.27
CA THR A 60 9.96 -11.73 21.35
C THR A 60 8.82 -11.57 22.35
N GLY A 61 7.61 -12.00 22.02
CA GLY A 61 6.41 -11.84 22.85
C GLY A 61 5.88 -10.40 22.97
N PHE A 62 6.64 -9.41 22.49
CA PHE A 62 6.29 -7.99 22.51
C PHE A 62 6.93 -7.26 21.31
N GLY A 63 6.23 -6.28 20.76
CA GLY A 63 6.71 -5.44 19.66
C GLY A 63 5.96 -4.11 19.60
N ALA A 64 6.65 -3.04 19.21
CA ALA A 64 6.09 -1.69 19.13
C ALA A 64 4.98 -1.55 18.08
N ASN A 65 5.03 -2.37 17.03
CA ASN A 65 4.03 -2.41 15.97
C ASN A 65 3.29 -3.74 15.97
N THR A 66 1.96 -3.70 15.81
CA THR A 66 1.12 -4.90 15.71
C THR A 66 0.90 -5.27 14.24
N PRO A 67 0.61 -6.54 13.91
CA PRO A 67 0.34 -6.95 12.52
C PRO A 67 -0.88 -6.22 11.93
N LEU A 68 -1.86 -5.87 12.78
CA LEU A 68 -3.01 -5.06 12.40
C LEU A 68 -2.62 -3.63 11.99
N GLY A 69 -1.55 -3.09 12.56
CA GLY A 69 -1.01 -1.77 12.23
C GLY A 69 -0.49 -1.64 10.79
N VAL A 70 -0.29 -2.75 10.07
CA VAL A 70 0.08 -2.74 8.65
C VAL A 70 -1.14 -3.00 7.76
N LEU A 71 -2.05 -3.87 8.19
CA LEU A 71 -3.26 -4.21 7.43
C LEU A 71 -4.25 -3.04 7.32
N LEU A 72 -4.48 -2.31 8.41
CA LEU A 72 -5.42 -1.17 8.42
C LEU A 72 -4.99 -0.07 7.41
N PRO A 73 -3.74 0.43 7.44
CA PRO A 73 -3.25 1.37 6.44
C PRO A 73 -3.28 0.81 5.02
N TRP A 74 -3.00 -0.48 4.82
CA TRP A 74 -3.08 -1.10 3.49
C TRP A 74 -4.50 -1.08 2.93
N ILE A 75 -5.52 -1.43 3.73
CA ILE A 75 -6.93 -1.34 3.34
C ILE A 75 -7.29 0.10 2.97
N GLY A 76 -6.93 1.06 3.83
CA GLY A 76 -7.16 2.49 3.57
C GLY A 76 -6.51 2.96 2.26
N THR A 77 -5.28 2.52 2.01
CA THR A 77 -4.55 2.81 0.76
C THR A 77 -5.26 2.23 -0.45
N GLY A 78 -5.74 0.98 -0.36
CA GLY A 78 -6.49 0.33 -1.44
C GLY A 78 -7.78 1.05 -1.79
N VAL A 79 -8.58 1.40 -0.77
CA VAL A 79 -9.83 2.16 -0.95
C VAL A 79 -9.56 3.54 -1.56
N LEU A 80 -8.60 4.27 -1.01
CA LEU A 80 -8.21 5.59 -1.53
C LEU A 80 -7.72 5.50 -2.97
N SER A 81 -6.87 4.51 -3.28
CA SER A 81 -6.36 4.31 -4.63
C SER A 81 -7.46 3.97 -5.62
N ALA A 82 -8.41 3.11 -5.26
CA ALA A 82 -9.56 2.79 -6.10
C ALA A 82 -10.42 4.04 -6.38
N ALA A 83 -10.67 4.87 -5.35
CA ALA A 83 -11.40 6.12 -5.51
C ALA A 83 -10.67 7.10 -6.43
N LEU A 84 -9.36 7.29 -6.24
CA LEU A 84 -8.54 8.18 -7.05
C LEU A 84 -8.39 7.68 -8.49
N PHE A 85 -8.25 6.37 -8.70
CA PHE A 85 -8.23 5.79 -10.04
C PHE A 85 -9.57 6.04 -10.76
N ALA A 86 -10.70 5.83 -10.07
CA ALA A 86 -12.02 6.09 -10.63
C ALA A 86 -12.22 7.58 -10.96
N LEU A 87 -11.76 8.48 -10.09
CA LEU A 87 -11.77 9.93 -10.34
C LEU A 87 -10.91 10.30 -11.55
N GLY A 88 -9.69 9.78 -11.65
CA GLY A 88 -8.82 10.01 -12.79
C GLY A 88 -9.46 9.53 -14.10
N ARG A 89 -10.10 8.35 -14.08
CA ARG A 89 -10.77 7.79 -15.26
C ARG A 89 -11.93 8.67 -15.75
N ARG A 90 -12.72 9.23 -14.83
CA ARG A 90 -13.86 10.13 -15.14
C ARG A 90 -13.39 11.46 -15.71
N ASN A 91 -12.40 12.09 -15.08
CA ASN A 91 -11.89 13.39 -15.54
C ASN A 91 -11.14 13.30 -16.88
N GLY A 92 -10.63 12.11 -17.24
CA GLY A 92 -10.08 11.84 -18.57
C GLY A 92 -11.14 11.56 -19.64
N GLU A 93 -12.44 11.57 -19.32
CA GLU A 93 -13.55 11.51 -20.29
C GLU A 93 -14.02 12.92 -20.69
N ASP A 94 -13.95 13.90 -19.78
CA ASP A 94 -14.43 15.28 -20.01
C ASP A 94 -13.44 16.17 -20.80
N GLY A 95 -12.20 15.71 -21.00
CA GLY A 95 -11.14 16.46 -21.68
C GLY A 95 -10.78 15.98 -23.09
N ALA A 96 -11.51 15.02 -23.65
CA ALA A 96 -11.30 14.44 -24.98
C ALA A 96 -12.46 14.78 -25.93
#